data_AF-A0A4W2FJD3-F1
#
_entry.id   AF-A0A4W2FJD3-F1
#
_cell.length_a   1.000
_cell.length_b   1.000
_cell.length_c   1.000
_cell.angle_alpha   90.00
_cell.angle_beta   90.00
_cell.angle_gamma   90.00
#
_symmetry.space_group_name_H-M   'P 1'
#
loop_
_entity.id
_entity.type
_entity.pdbx_description
1 polymer ?
#
loop_
_entity_poly.entity_id
_entity_poly.type
_entity_poly.pdbx_seq_one_letter_code
_entity_poly.pdbx_strand_id
1 'polypeptide(L)'
;MNPFQKNDSKETLFLPVSTEEVPPRPPSFPEKPSPKICGSNYPLSIVFIVVNEFCERFSYYGMKAVLTLYFLYYLHWSEDTSTSVYHAFSSLCYFTPILGAVIADSWLGKFK
;
A
#
# COMPACT_ATOMS: atom_id res chain seq x y z
N MET A 1 23.08 -1.21 -63.13
CA MET A 1 21.87 -1.59 -63.89
C MET A 1 21.59 -3.07 -63.63
N ASN A 2 20.49 -3.41 -62.95
CA ASN A 2 19.93 -4.77 -62.89
C ASN A 2 19.25 -5.09 -64.24
N PRO A 3 18.88 -6.36 -64.56
CA PRO A 3 17.59 -6.86 -64.06
C PRO A 3 17.41 -8.39 -63.90
N PHE A 4 16.45 -8.75 -63.04
CA PHE A 4 15.48 -9.87 -63.12
C PHE A 4 15.98 -11.32 -63.03
N GLN A 5 15.79 -12.02 -61.89
CA GLN A 5 14.55 -12.73 -61.47
C GLN A 5 14.10 -13.79 -62.48
N LYS A 6 14.16 -15.09 -62.09
CA LYS A 6 13.00 -16.02 -62.05
C LYS A 6 13.39 -17.44 -61.57
N ASN A 7 12.83 -17.82 -60.41
CA ASN A 7 12.11 -19.09 -60.13
C ASN A 7 12.71 -20.37 -59.51
N ASP A 8 11.86 -20.90 -58.61
CA ASP A 8 11.46 -22.29 -58.35
C ASP A 8 12.06 -23.06 -57.13
N SER A 9 11.50 -22.71 -55.97
CA SER A 9 10.76 -23.60 -55.04
C SER A 9 11.03 -25.10 -55.07
N LYS A 10 11.56 -25.59 -53.94
CA LYS A 10 11.47 -26.95 -53.36
C LYS A 10 12.51 -27.02 -52.22
N GLU A 11 12.28 -27.37 -50.96
CA GLU A 11 11.18 -27.88 -50.15
C GLU A 11 11.57 -27.47 -48.71
N THR A 12 10.71 -26.80 -47.94
CA THR A 12 9.74 -27.46 -47.05
C THR A 12 10.39 -28.39 -46.00
N LEU A 13 11.22 -27.88 -45.08
CA LEU A 13 11.35 -28.45 -43.73
C LEU A 13 11.71 -27.33 -42.76
N PHE A 14 11.10 -27.37 -41.57
CA PHE A 14 11.07 -26.33 -40.52
C PHE A 14 9.95 -25.30 -40.69
N LEU A 15 8.76 -25.73 -40.25
CA LEU A 15 7.60 -24.89 -39.97
C LEU A 15 7.99 -23.69 -39.07
N PRO A 16 7.36 -22.53 -39.27
CA PRO A 16 7.56 -21.35 -38.44
C PRO A 16 6.86 -21.58 -37.10
N VAL A 17 7.58 -21.47 -35.98
CA VAL A 17 6.91 -21.26 -34.70
C VAL A 17 6.33 -19.85 -34.76
N SER A 18 5.01 -19.76 -34.70
CA SER A 18 4.23 -18.54 -34.86
C SER A 18 4.87 -17.36 -34.13
N THR A 19 5.03 -16.26 -34.84
CA THR A 19 5.04 -14.93 -34.26
C THR A 19 3.75 -14.76 -33.47
N GLU A 20 3.82 -14.97 -32.16
CA GLU A 20 2.81 -14.41 -31.26
C GLU A 20 3.01 -12.89 -31.32
N GLU A 21 2.11 -12.24 -32.07
CA GLU A 21 1.96 -10.79 -32.11
C GLU A 21 1.94 -10.26 -30.68
N VAL A 22 2.99 -9.51 -30.29
CA VAL A 22 2.98 -8.75 -29.05
C VAL A 22 1.82 -7.75 -29.15
N PRO A 23 0.79 -7.84 -28.30
CA PRO A 23 -0.35 -6.96 -28.40
C PRO A 23 0.11 -5.50 -28.28
N PRO A 24 -0.44 -4.56 -29.07
CA PRO A 24 -0.05 -3.18 -29.01
C PRO A 24 -0.25 -2.66 -27.58
N ARG A 25 0.84 -2.17 -26.99
CA ARG A 25 0.81 -1.52 -25.67
C ARG A 25 -0.33 -0.49 -25.68
N PRO A 26 -1.27 -0.53 -24.73
CA PRO A 26 -2.33 0.47 -24.67
C PRO A 26 -1.68 1.86 -24.61
N PRO A 27 -2.29 2.89 -25.23
CA PRO A 27 -1.77 4.24 -25.16
C PRO A 27 -1.54 4.59 -23.69
N SER A 28 -0.28 4.85 -23.34
CA SER A 28 0.09 5.28 -22.00
C SER A 28 -0.72 6.53 -21.71
N PHE A 29 -1.61 6.44 -20.71
CA PHE A 29 -2.38 7.58 -20.23
C PHE A 29 -1.43 8.76 -20.00
N PRO A 30 -1.81 9.99 -20.38
CA PRO A 30 -0.98 11.15 -20.12
C PRO A 30 -0.71 11.21 -18.61
N GLU A 31 0.55 10.93 -18.25
CA GLU A 31 1.01 10.94 -16.87
C GLU A 31 0.88 12.38 -16.37
N LYS A 32 -0.17 12.65 -15.59
CA LYS A 32 -0.40 13.98 -15.01
C LYS A 32 0.82 14.31 -14.16
N PRO A 33 1.47 15.47 -14.33
CA PRO A 33 2.62 15.84 -13.53
C PRO A 33 2.19 15.83 -12.05
N SER A 34 2.70 14.86 -11.30
CA SER A 34 2.46 14.77 -9.87
C SER A 34 2.88 16.09 -9.23
N PRO A 35 2.05 16.73 -8.39
CA PRO A 35 2.43 17.97 -7.75
C PRO A 35 3.74 17.72 -6.99
N LYS A 36 4.73 18.57 -7.25
CA LYS A 36 6.07 18.48 -6.66
C LYS A 36 6.13 19.47 -5.52
N ILE A 37 6.79 19.08 -4.43
CA ILE A 37 7.10 20.02 -3.34
C ILE A 37 8.14 21.00 -3.86
N CYS A 38 7.84 22.30 -3.76
CA CYS A 38 8.72 23.36 -4.22
C CYS A 38 10.12 23.21 -3.59
N GLY A 39 11.15 22.97 -4.41
CA GLY A 39 12.55 22.89 -3.99
C GLY A 39 13.11 21.49 -3.69
N SER A 40 12.34 20.40 -3.87
CA SER A 40 12.86 19.03 -3.68
C SER A 40 12.40 18.08 -4.79
N ASN A 41 13.24 17.10 -5.14
CA ASN A 41 12.94 16.08 -6.17
C ASN A 41 11.96 14.99 -5.69
N TYR A 42 11.22 15.22 -4.59
CA TYR A 42 10.36 14.23 -3.96
C TYR A 42 8.88 14.46 -4.30
N PRO A 43 8.11 13.40 -4.62
CA PRO A 43 6.67 13.50 -4.83
C PRO A 43 5.96 13.98 -3.55
N LEU A 44 4.91 14.79 -3.71
CA LEU A 44 4.17 15.39 -2.59
C LEU A 44 3.48 14.33 -1.71
N SER A 45 3.26 13.12 -2.23
CA SER A 45 2.81 11.94 -1.48
C SER A 45 3.67 11.61 -0.25
N ILE A 46 4.99 11.88 -0.30
CA ILE A 46 5.89 11.56 0.81
C ILE A 46 5.57 12.40 2.05
N VAL A 47 5.22 13.68 1.89
CA VAL A 47 4.82 14.52 3.03
C VAL A 47 3.54 14.00 3.68
N PHE A 48 2.57 13.54 2.87
CA PHE A 48 1.36 12.92 3.42
C PHE A 48 1.66 11.65 4.21
N ILE A 49 2.54 10.78 3.69
CA ILE A 49 2.95 9.56 4.38
C ILE A 49 3.66 9.88 5.70
N VAL A 50 4.59 10.84 5.70
CA VAL A 50 5.34 11.22 6.91
C VAL A 50 4.43 11.85 7.96
N VAL A 51 3.53 12.75 7.57
CA VAL A 51 2.57 13.36 8.50
C VAL A 51 1.61 12.31 9.06
N ASN A 52 1.18 11.35 8.23
CA ASN A 52 0.36 10.23 8.69
C ASN A 52 1.10 9.37 9.73
N GLU A 53 2.32 8.93 9.42
CA GLU A 53 3.13 8.15 10.35
C GLU A 53 3.39 8.93 11.65
N PHE A 54 3.68 10.23 11.56
CA PHE A 54 3.85 11.08 12.74
C PHE A 54 2.57 11.15 13.58
N CYS A 55 1.42 11.34 12.94
CA CYS A 55 0.13 11.39 13.62
C CYS A 55 -0.20 10.06 14.32
N GLU A 56 0.09 8.93 13.67
CA GLU A 56 -0.08 7.60 14.25
C GLU A 56 0.82 7.41 15.48
N ARG A 57 2.10 7.77 15.39
CA ARG A 57 3.04 7.68 16.52
C ARG A 57 2.65 8.61 17.67
N PHE A 58 2.27 9.84 17.35
CA PHE A 58 1.80 10.81 18.34
C PHE A 58 0.57 10.31 19.08
N SER A 59 -0.44 9.82 18.35
CA SER A 59 -1.67 9.30 18.92
C SER A 59 -1.41 8.04 19.77
N TYR A 60 -0.54 7.13 19.31
CA TYR A 60 -0.20 5.90 20.04
C TYR A 60 0.50 6.20 21.37
N TYR A 61 1.58 6.98 21.37
CA TYR A 61 2.29 7.30 22.61
C TYR A 61 1.50 8.26 23.51
N GLY A 62 0.79 9.22 22.91
CA GLY A 62 -0.08 10.15 23.63
C GLY A 62 -1.20 9.43 24.37
N MET A 63 -1.91 8.50 23.71
CA MET A 63 -2.96 7.71 24.34
C MET A 63 -2.42 6.90 25.52
N LYS A 64 -1.25 6.26 25.37
CA LYS A 64 -0.63 5.48 26.46
C LYS A 64 -0.33 6.33 27.69
N ALA A 65 0.16 7.56 27.49
CA ALA A 65 0.46 8.48 28.58
C ALA A 65 -0.82 9.04 29.23
N VAL A 66 -1.74 9.57 28.42
CA VAL A 66 -2.99 10.19 28.90
C VAL A 66 -3.87 9.18 29.61
N LEU A 67 -3.96 7.94 29.10
CA LEU A 67 -4.77 6.88 29.71
C LEU A 67 -4.28 6.54 31.12
N THR A 68 -2.96 6.37 31.26
CA THR A 68 -2.34 6.04 32.56
C THR A 68 -2.54 7.18 33.56
N LEU A 69 -2.34 8.43 33.12
CA LEU A 69 -2.62 9.61 33.95
C LEU A 69 -4.10 9.70 34.33
N TYR A 70 -5.01 9.40 33.41
CA TYR A 70 -6.44 9.46 33.68
C TYR A 70 -6.86 8.47 34.79
N PHE A 71 -6.34 7.23 34.74
CA PHE A 71 -6.62 6.23 35.77
C PHE A 71 -6.09 6.63 37.16
N LEU A 72 -4.88 7.18 37.22
CA LEU A 72 -4.25 7.56 38.47
C LEU A 72 -4.85 8.84 39.08
N TYR A 73 -5.05 9.89 38.27
CA TYR A 73 -5.41 11.22 38.76
C TYR A 73 -6.92 11.48 38.81
N TYR A 74 -7.71 10.88 37.91
CA TYR A 74 -9.16 11.14 37.85
C TYR A 74 -9.97 10.02 38.50
N LEU A 75 -9.59 8.77 38.26
CA LEU A 75 -10.28 7.60 38.82
C LEU A 75 -9.72 7.16 40.18
N HIS A 76 -8.56 7.70 40.58
CA HIS A 76 -7.87 7.35 41.84
C HIS A 76 -7.68 5.84 42.01
N TRP A 77 -7.42 5.11 40.91
CA TRP A 77 -7.15 3.68 40.97
C TRP A 77 -5.73 3.39 41.47
N SER A 78 -5.55 2.20 42.05
CA SER A 78 -4.21 1.71 42.38
C SER A 78 -3.37 1.50 41.13
N GLU A 79 -2.06 1.59 41.28
CA GLU A 79 -1.09 1.40 40.18
C GLU A 79 -1.23 0.02 39.53
N ASP A 80 -1.48 -1.02 40.33
CA ASP A 80 -1.68 -2.39 39.86
C ASP A 80 -2.91 -2.50 38.95
N THR A 81 -4.04 -1.92 39.36
CA THR A 81 -5.29 -1.96 38.60
C THR A 81 -5.15 -1.17 37.30
N SER A 82 -4.57 0.02 37.38
CA SER A 82 -4.33 0.90 36.23
C SER A 82 -3.41 0.24 35.20
N THR A 83 -2.36 -0.43 35.67
CA THR A 83 -1.40 -1.15 34.81
C THR A 83 -2.05 -2.35 34.13
N SER A 84 -2.86 -3.12 34.86
CA SER A 84 -3.61 -4.25 34.30
C SER A 84 -4.55 -3.80 33.16
N VAL A 85 -5.34 -2.75 33.39
CA VAL A 85 -6.25 -2.20 32.38
C VAL A 85 -5.49 -1.60 31.19
N TYR A 86 -4.38 -0.92 31.44
CA TYR A 86 -3.51 -0.39 30.39
C TYR A 86 -2.95 -1.49 29.47
N HIS A 87 -2.52 -2.63 30.04
CA HIS A 87 -2.07 -3.77 29.26
C HIS A 87 -3.21 -4.40 28.48
N ALA A 88 -4.39 -4.57 29.10
CA ALA A 88 -5.58 -5.07 28.40
C ALA A 88 -5.96 -4.18 27.21
N PHE A 89 -5.97 -2.85 27.41
CA PHE A 89 -6.19 -1.88 26.32
C PHE A 89 -5.13 -2.00 25.23
N SER A 90 -3.84 -2.06 25.59
CA SER A 90 -2.75 -2.22 24.64
C SER A 90 -2.88 -3.51 23.82
N SER A 91 -3.20 -4.63 24.47
CA SER A 91 -3.46 -5.91 23.81
C SER A 91 -4.63 -5.82 22.83
N LEU A 92 -5.72 -5.13 23.19
CA LEU A 92 -6.85 -4.89 22.30
C LEU A 92 -6.45 -4.02 21.10
N CYS A 93 -5.64 -2.98 21.29
CA CYS A 93 -5.13 -2.16 20.19
C CYS A 93 -4.31 -2.99 19.18
N TYR A 94 -3.56 -4.00 19.64
CA TYR A 94 -2.85 -4.92 18.75
C TYR A 94 -3.74 -6.01 18.15
N PHE A 95 -4.80 -6.40 18.85
CA PHE A 95 -5.76 -7.40 18.37
C PHE A 95 -6.74 -6.83 17.34
N THR A 96 -7.16 -5.59 17.50
CA THR A 96 -8.16 -4.93 16.65
C THR A 96 -7.77 -4.90 15.16
N PRO A 97 -6.50 -4.65 14.75
CA PRO A 97 -6.07 -4.77 13.36
C PRO A 97 -6.28 -6.16 12.76
N ILE A 98 -6.08 -7.22 13.55
CA ILE A 98 -6.32 -8.60 13.09
C ILE A 98 -7.81 -8.81 12.83
N LEU A 99 -8.64 -8.41 13.79
CA LEU A 99 -10.10 -8.49 13.64
C LEU A 99 -10.58 -7.61 12.47
N GLY A 100 -10.03 -6.41 12.34
CA GLY A 100 -10.30 -5.47 11.27
C GLY A 100 -9.92 -6.02 9.90
N ALA A 101 -8.78 -6.72 9.79
CA ALA A 101 -8.37 -7.40 8.56
C ALA A 101 -9.35 -8.52 8.20
N VAL A 102 -9.73 -9.36 9.15
CA VAL A 102 -10.71 -10.44 8.91
C VAL A 102 -12.06 -9.87 8.45
N ILE A 103 -12.54 -8.79 9.07
CA ILE A 103 -13.78 -8.11 8.67
C ILE A 103 -13.62 -7.45 7.29
N ALA A 104 -12.49 -6.79 7.04
CA ALA A 104 -12.20 -6.16 5.76
C ALA A 104 -12.21 -7.20 4.64
N ASP A 105 -11.54 -8.34 4.83
CA ASP A 105 -11.47 -9.42 3.85
C ASP A 105 -12.81 -10.14 3.66
N SER A 106 -13.59 -10.32 4.74
CA SER A 106 -14.86 -11.04 4.70
C SER A 106 -16.01 -10.20 4.16
N TRP A 107 -16.03 -8.88 4.44
CA TRP A 107 -17.19 -8.02 4.16
C TRP A 107 -16.90 -6.88 3.18
N LEU A 108 -15.73 -6.24 3.25
CA LEU A 108 -15.36 -5.12 2.36
C LEU A 108 -14.54 -5.55 1.14
N GLY A 109 -13.88 -6.72 1.19
CA GLY A 109 -13.00 -7.25 0.14
C GLY A 109 -13.72 -7.66 -1.15
N LYS A 110 -15.05 -7.56 -1.17
CA LYS A 110 -15.86 -7.60 -2.39
C LYS A 110 -16.19 -6.18 -2.86
N PHE A 111 -15.17 -5.44 -3.30
CA PHE A 111 -15.44 -4.34 -4.21
C PHE A 111 -15.76 -4.92 -5.61
N LYS A 112 -16.99 -4.65 -6.05
CA LYS A 112 -17.33 -4.34 -7.44
C LYS A 112 -16.74 -2.97 -7.79
#